data_AF-A0A0H3H0K7-F1
#
_entry.id   AF-A0A0H3H0K7-F1
#
_cell.length_a   1.000
_cell.length_b   1.000
_cell.length_c   1.000
_cell.angle_alpha   90.00
_cell.angle_beta   90.00
_cell.angle_gamma   90.00
#
_symmetry.space_group_name_H-M   'P 1'
#
loop_
_entity.id
_entity.type
_entity.pdbx_description
1 polymer ?
#
loop_
_entity_poly.entity_id
_entity_poly.type
_entity_poly.pdbx_seq_one_letter_code
_entity_poly.pdbx_strand_id
1 'polypeptide(L)' 'MALTMTGLEIEKTSGYWRAKGFRKPDMLERLEREDGYIIHQRREWRMFDPETGKLTSKAQTLWGLLKQIH' A
#
# COMPACT_ATOMS: atom_id res chain seq x y z
N MET A 1 -11.11 -16.85 -5.76
CA MET A 1 -11.24 -15.54 -5.09
C MET A 1 -11.47 -14.50 -6.17
N ALA A 2 -12.52 -13.67 -6.08
CA ALA A 2 -12.67 -12.57 -7.01
C ALA A 2 -11.54 -11.55 -6.76
N LEU A 3 -10.78 -11.19 -7.80
CA LEU A 3 -9.82 -10.11 -7.71
C LEU A 3 -10.58 -8.81 -7.48
N THR A 4 -10.41 -8.23 -6.31
CA THR A 4 -10.87 -6.87 -5.99
C THR A 4 -10.11 -5.86 -6.85
N MET A 5 -10.71 -4.70 -7.10
CA MET A 5 -10.04 -3.59 -7.80
C MET A 5 -8.73 -3.18 -7.09
N THR A 6 -8.74 -3.22 -5.77
CA THR A 6 -7.60 -2.95 -4.91
C THR A 6 -6.49 -3.99 -5.08
N GLY A 7 -6.82 -5.28 -5.08
CA GLY A 7 -5.88 -6.36 -5.36
C GLY A 7 -5.23 -6.23 -6.75
N LEU A 8 -6.01 -5.85 -7.77
CA LEU A 8 -5.48 -5.61 -9.12
C LEU A 8 -4.45 -4.47 -9.16
N GLU A 9 -4.67 -3.40 -8.40
CA GLU A 9 -3.74 -2.27 -8.35
C GLU A 9 -2.42 -2.63 -7.65
N ILE A 10 -2.49 -3.46 -6.59
CA ILE A 10 -1.31 -4.04 -5.94
C ILE A 10 -0.51 -4.87 -6.94
N GLU A 11 -1.14 -5.77 -7.69
CA GLU A 11 -0.42 -6.62 -8.64
C GLU A 11 0.19 -5.82 -9.80
N LYS A 12 -0.53 -4.83 -10.34
CA LYS A 12 -0.05 -3.93 -11.41
C LYS A 12 1.17 -3.12 -10.99
N THR A 13 1.26 -2.72 -9.72
CA THR A 13 2.37 -1.92 -9.19
C THR A 13 3.44 -2.76 -8.50
N SER A 14 3.40 -4.09 -8.69
CA SER A 14 4.20 -5.03 -7.91
C SER A 14 5.70 -4.91 -8.04
N GLY A 15 6.22 -4.56 -9.22
CA GLY A 15 7.63 -4.24 -9.36
C GLY A 15 8.04 -3.03 -8.51
N TYR A 16 7.17 -2.03 -8.39
CA TYR A 16 7.50 -0.75 -7.78
C TYR A 16 7.44 -0.79 -6.25
N TRP A 17 6.39 -1.36 -5.66
CA TRP A 17 6.34 -1.48 -4.20
C TRP A 17 7.40 -2.47 -3.69
N ARG A 18 7.72 -3.54 -4.44
CA ARG A 18 8.85 -4.42 -4.09
C ARG A 18 10.17 -3.67 -4.09
N ALA A 19 10.42 -2.84 -5.10
CA ALA A 19 11.64 -2.03 -5.19
C ALA A 19 11.76 -1.03 -4.03
N LYS A 20 10.65 -0.59 -3.43
CA LYS A 20 10.60 0.28 -2.25
C LYS A 20 10.71 -0.46 -0.92
N GLY A 21 10.89 -1.78 -0.93
CA GLY A 21 11.02 -2.60 0.27
C GLY A 21 9.69 -3.08 0.86
N PHE A 22 8.55 -2.82 0.21
CA PHE A 22 7.28 -3.35 0.68
C PHE A 22 7.16 -4.86 0.43
N ARG A 23 6.46 -5.52 1.35
CA ARG A 23 6.04 -6.92 1.28
C ARG A 23 4.52 -6.97 1.31
N LYS A 24 3.95 -7.98 0.66
CA LYS A 24 2.52 -8.25 0.69
C LYS A 24 2.32 -9.57 1.45
N PRO A 25 1.77 -9.55 2.67
CA PRO A 25 1.41 -10.78 3.37
C PRO A 25 0.37 -11.56 2.56
N ASP A 26 0.46 -12.89 2.57
CA ASP A 26 -0.49 -13.74 1.86
C ASP A 26 -1.94 -13.44 2.28
N MET A 27 -2.82 -13.38 1.27
CA MET A 27 -4.27 -13.12 1.39
C MET A 27 -4.68 -11.72 1.86
N LEU A 28 -3.77 -10.78 2.11
CA LEU A 28 -4.14 -9.43 2.54
C LEU A 28 -3.97 -8.39 1.41
N GLU A 29 -4.94 -7.48 1.32
CA GLU A 29 -4.89 -6.30 0.45
C GLU A 29 -4.13 -5.14 1.13
N ARG A 30 -2.97 -5.47 1.69
CA ARG A 30 -2.10 -4.52 2.38
C ARG A 30 -0.65 -4.73 1.97
N LEU A 31 0.10 -3.64 2.02
CA LEU A 31 1.55 -3.68 1.87
C LEU A 31 2.18 -3.29 3.20
N GLU A 32 3.28 -3.94 3.55
CA GLU A 32 4.01 -3.72 4.79
C GLU A 32 5.47 -3.41 4.47
N ARG A 33 6.02 -2.43 5.16
CA ARG A 33 7.43 -2.06 5.20
C ARG A 33 7.80 -1.88 6.67
N GLU A 34 9.09 -1.89 6.98
CA GLU A 34 9.58 -1.73 8.35
C GLU A 34 9.08 -0.46 9.04
N ASP A 35 8.86 0.60 8.28
CA ASP A 35 8.45 1.93 8.73
C ASP A 35 6.96 2.22 8.51
N GLY A 36 6.16 1.24 8.10
CA GLY A 36 4.74 1.46 7.90
C GLY A 36 4.01 0.46 7.05
N TYR A 37 2.70 0.61 7.02
CA TYR A 37 1.83 -0.23 6.22
C TYR A 37 0.87 0.60 5.38
N ILE A 38 0.60 0.12 4.17
CA ILE A 38 -0.32 0.72 3.22
C ILE A 38 -1.57 -0.13 3.14
N ILE A 39 -2.72 0.50 3.29
CA ILE A 39 -4.04 -0.12 3.10
C ILE A 39 -4.93 0.75 2.23
N HIS A 40 -5.87 0.12 1.55
CA HIS A 40 -6.92 0.82 0.82
C HIS A 40 -8.16 0.98 1.70
N GLN A 41 -8.50 2.22 2.04
CA GLN A 41 -9.68 2.55 2.85
C GLN A 41 -10.32 3.83 2.33
N ARG A 42 -11.66 3.92 2.41
CA ARG A 42 -12.42 5.12 1.99
C ARG A 42 -12.11 5.57 0.55
N ARG A 43 -11.88 4.60 -0.36
CA ARG A 43 -11.57 4.81 -1.79
C ARG A 43 -10.23 5.51 -2.05
N GLU A 44 -9.28 5.39 -1.12
CA GLU A 44 -7.93 5.90 -1.27
C GLU A 44 -6.92 4.97 -0.61
N TRP A 45 -5.68 5.05 -1.07
CA TRP A 45 -4.54 4.38 -0.48
C TRP A 45 -3.97 5.24 0.62
N ARG A 46 -3.67 4.61 1.76
CA ARG A 46 -3.26 5.27 2.99
C ARG A 46 -2.09 4.54 3.59
N MET A 47 -1.00 5.27 3.84
CA MET A 47 0.15 4.78 4.59
C MET A 47 0.02 5.21 6.04
N PHE A 48 0.25 4.26 6.95
CA PHE A 48 0.24 4.48 8.38
C PHE A 48 1.60 4.16 8.96
N ASP A 49 2.00 5.00 9.92
CA ASP A 49 3.13 4.74 10.79
C ASP A 49 2.80 3.59 11.75
N PRO A 50 3.68 2.58 11.89
CA PRO A 50 3.36 1.36 12.63
C PRO A 50 3.43 1.59 14.14
N GLU A 51 4.23 2.55 14.62
CA GLU A 51 4.43 2.82 16.05
C GLU A 51 3.28 3.66 16.63
N THR A 52 2.86 4.69 15.88
CA THR A 52 1.86 5.67 16.33
C THR A 52 0.47 5.41 15.77
N GLY A 53 0.34 4.58 14.72
CA GLY A 53 -0.89 4.37 13.99
C GLY A 53 -1.38 5.61 13.23
N LYS A 54 -0.55 6.65 13.10
CA LYS A 54 -0.90 7.89 12.43
C LYS A 54 -0.83 7.73 10.92
N LEU A 55 -1.74 8.41 10.23
CA LEU A 55 -1.70 8.52 8.77
C LEU A 55 -0.53 9.42 8.36
N THR A 56 0.45 8.85 7.65
CA THR A 56 1.63 9.58 7.18
C THR A 56 1.42 10.15 5.78
N SER A 57 0.73 9.41 4.92
CA SER A 57 0.49 9.80 3.53
C SER A 57 -0.77 9.14 2.97
N LYS A 58 -1.38 9.77 1.97
CA LYS A 58 -2.55 9.24 1.29
C LYS A 58 -2.59 9.70 -0.17
N ALA A 59 -3.13 8.85 -1.05
CA ALA A 59 -3.37 9.19 -2.44
C ALA A 59 -4.53 8.37 -3.02
N GLN A 60 -5.15 8.87 -4.08
CA GLN A 60 -6.25 8.16 -4.77
C GLN A 60 -5.79 6.85 -5.43
N THR A 61 -4.52 6.77 -5.83
CA THR A 61 -3.92 5.58 -6.46
C THR A 61 -2.71 5.14 -5.67
N LEU A 62 -2.46 3.83 -5.67
CA LEU A 62 -1.30 3.21 -5.01
C LEU A 62 -0.02 3.73 -5.64
N TRP A 63 -0.01 3.86 -6.97
CA TRP A 63 1.11 4.45 -7.70
C TRP A 63 1.41 5.88 -7.24
N GLY A 64 0.37 6.72 -7.10
CA GLY A 64 0.51 8.08 -6.59
C GLY A 64 1.09 8.11 -5.18
N LEU A 65 0.61 7.21 -4.30
CA LEU A 65 1.11 7.08 -2.93
C LEU A 65 2.58 6.64 -2.92
N LEU A 66 2.92 5.58 -3.66
CA LEU A 66 4.28 5.04 -3.70
C LEU A 66 5.29 6.07 -4.21
N LYS A 67 4.89 6.99 -5.10
CA LYS A 67 5.76 8.09 -5.56
C LYS A 67 6.09 9.10 -4.47
N GLN A 68 5.22 9.29 -3.49
CA GLN A 68 5.44 10.20 -2.36
C GLN A 68 6.32 9.59 -1.27
N ILE A 69 6.33 8.26 -1.20
CA ILE A 69 7.14 7.51 -0.24
C ILE A 69 8.56 7.44 -0.77
N HIS A 70 9.54 7.83 0.04
CA HIS A 70 10.96 7.73 -0.31
C HIS A 70 11.56 6.42 0.22
#